data_AF-A0A959W9X4-F1
#
_entry.id   AF-A0A959W9X4-F1
#
_cell.length_a   1.000
_cell.length_b   1.000
_cell.length_c   1.000
_cell.angle_alpha   90.00
_cell.angle_beta   90.00
_cell.angle_gamma   90.00
#
_symmetry.space_group_name_H-M   'P 1'
#
loop_
_entity.id
_entity.type
_entity.pdbx_description
1 polymer ?
#
loop_
_entity_poly.entity_id
_entity_poly.type
_entity_poly.pdbx_seq_one_letter_code
_entity_poly.pdbx_strand_id
1 'polypeptide(L)'
;MDKRFLEECLTKGMSLPEIGRLTGKLPGSVSYWVRKHGLTANGRAKFSPARGHSPEDRENLAALVEEGLTLKEIASILGVAPGTVRNRIRAYGLEGTRASRRIERIRAARASGSNEVMLECPTHGLTAFWVGKQHARCKRCNTVAVAKRRRRVKEILVEEAGGSCVRCGFSDSLAALEFHHLDPKTKAFAISAQGVTKSIDSLRAEARKCVLLCANCHAMVEAGAADVPLR
;
A
#
# COMPACT_ATOMS: atom_id res chain seq x y z
N MET A 1 20.47 35.38 34.27
CA MET A 1 21.47 34.50 34.90
C MET A 1 22.82 35.18 34.79
N ASP A 2 23.62 35.08 35.85
CA ASP A 2 24.96 35.64 35.87
C ASP A 2 25.90 34.89 34.92
N LYS A 3 26.85 35.61 34.31
CA LYS A 3 27.77 35.06 33.31
C LYS A 3 28.78 34.11 33.95
N ARG A 4 29.36 34.46 35.11
CA ARG A 4 30.37 33.63 35.79
C ARG A 4 29.76 32.30 36.27
N PHE A 5 28.54 32.35 36.80
CA PHE A 5 27.81 31.14 37.18
C PHE A 5 27.62 30.17 35.99
N LEU A 6 27.23 30.69 34.82
CA LEU A 6 27.06 29.85 33.62
C LEU A 6 28.40 29.31 33.12
N GLU A 7 29.48 30.09 33.16
CA GLU A 7 30.84 29.63 32.82
C GLU A 7 31.31 28.51 33.74
N GLU A 8 31.10 28.62 35.05
CA GLU A 8 31.47 27.59 36.02
C GLU A 8 30.68 26.29 35.80
N CYS A 9 29.36 26.38 35.62
CA CYS A 9 28.52 25.23 35.34
C CYS A 9 28.91 24.53 34.03
N LEU A 10 29.22 25.30 32.98
CA LEU A 10 29.66 24.76 31.70
C LEU A 10 31.07 24.15 31.80
N THR A 11 31.99 24.77 32.55
CA THR A 11 33.33 24.21 32.78
C THR A 11 33.27 22.89 33.54
N LYS A 12 32.29 22.74 34.45
CA LYS A 12 32.00 21.47 35.16
C LYS A 12 31.31 20.40 34.30
N GLY A 13 31.12 20.65 32.99
CA GLY A 13 30.53 19.68 32.08
C GLY A 13 29.00 19.56 32.15
N MET A 14 28.31 20.43 32.90
CA MET A 14 26.85 20.34 33.05
C MET A 14 26.13 20.64 31.73
N SER A 15 25.04 19.93 31.48
CA SER A 15 24.14 20.16 30.34
C SER A 15 23.13 21.28 30.64
N LEU A 16 22.58 21.90 29.59
CA LEU A 16 21.57 22.96 29.75
C LEU A 16 20.33 22.52 30.57
N PRO A 17 19.83 21.27 30.45
CA PRO A 17 18.76 20.78 31.31
C PRO A 17 19.15 20.66 32.79
N GLU A 18 20.38 20.30 33.10
CA GLU A 18 20.87 20.20 34.49
C GLU A 18 21.02 21.57 35.12
N ILE A 19 21.56 22.54 34.39
CA ILE A 19 21.63 23.94 34.81
C ILE A 19 20.21 24.50 35.01
N GLY A 20 19.27 24.10 34.16
CA GLY A 20 17.85 24.43 34.30
C GLY A 20 17.25 23.93 35.61
N ARG A 21 17.48 22.65 35.95
CA ARG A 21 17.04 22.07 37.23
C ARG A 21 17.67 22.79 38.43
N LEU A 22 18.95 23.13 38.36
CA LEU A 22 19.68 23.78 39.46
C LEU A 22 19.23 25.23 39.70
N THR A 23 18.77 25.92 38.64
CA THR A 23 18.33 27.32 38.70
C THR A 23 16.82 27.50 38.71
N GLY A 24 16.04 26.41 38.67
CA GLY A 24 14.58 26.45 38.54
C GLY A 24 14.11 27.07 37.22
N LYS A 25 14.92 27.00 36.15
CA LYS A 25 14.61 27.55 34.82
C LYS A 25 14.45 26.46 33.79
N LEU A 26 13.61 26.73 32.78
CA LEU A 26 13.49 25.83 31.64
C LEU A 26 14.80 25.80 30.83
N PRO A 27 15.17 24.64 30.22
CA PRO A 27 16.39 24.52 29.43
C PRO A 27 16.51 25.55 28.29
N GLY A 28 15.37 25.95 27.70
CA GLY A 28 15.31 27.00 26.68
C GLY A 28 15.70 28.38 27.21
N SER A 29 15.32 28.70 28.45
CA SER A 29 15.73 29.94 29.11
C SER A 29 17.22 29.94 29.43
N VAL A 30 17.78 28.81 29.86
CA VAL A 30 19.24 28.65 30.05
C VAL A 30 19.98 28.84 28.73
N SER A 31 19.51 28.22 27.65
CA SER A 31 20.06 28.37 26.29
C SER A 31 20.08 29.84 25.84
N TYR A 32 19.03 30.60 26.13
CA TYR A 32 18.96 32.02 25.83
C TYR A 32 20.07 32.81 26.56
N TRP A 33 20.25 32.61 27.86
CA TRP A 33 21.26 33.33 28.64
C TRP A 33 22.70 32.93 28.28
N VAL A 34 22.94 31.64 28.00
CA VAL A 34 24.23 31.15 27.48
C VAL A 34 24.59 31.85 26.18
N ARG A 35 23.64 31.99 25.25
CA ARG A 35 23.84 32.71 23.98
C ARG A 35 24.02 34.21 24.19
N LYS A 36 23.20 34.82 25.04
CA LYS A 36 23.25 36.26 25.36
C LYS A 36 24.63 36.68 25.90
N HIS A 37 25.30 35.79 26.63
CA HIS A 37 26.62 36.02 27.19
C HIS A 37 27.79 35.51 26.33
N GLY A 38 27.50 35.03 25.10
CA GLY A 38 28.53 34.54 24.17
C GLY A 38 29.16 33.20 24.56
N LEU A 39 28.54 32.43 25.46
CA LEU A 39 29.06 31.16 25.95
C LEU A 39 28.66 29.99 25.05
N THR A 40 29.46 28.93 25.05
CA THR A 40 29.19 27.71 24.28
C THR A 40 28.65 26.62 25.20
N ALA A 41 27.45 26.12 24.90
CA ALA A 41 26.85 25.03 25.64
C ALA A 41 27.60 23.71 25.44
N ASN A 42 27.75 22.91 26.50
CA ASN A 42 28.27 21.55 26.42
C ASN A 42 27.39 20.68 25.54
N GLY A 43 28.02 19.81 24.72
CA GLY A 43 27.30 18.94 23.80
C GLY A 43 26.85 19.60 22.50
N ARG A 44 27.25 20.85 22.20
CA ARG A 44 27.02 21.46 20.88
C ARG A 44 27.62 20.65 19.73
N ALA A 45 28.66 19.85 20.02
CA ALA A 45 29.26 18.89 19.09
C ALA A 45 28.42 17.61 18.85
N LYS A 46 27.43 17.29 19.71
CA LYS A 46 26.52 16.13 19.49
C LYS A 46 25.55 16.40 18.34
N PHE A 47 25.20 17.65 18.09
CA PHE A 47 24.54 18.04 16.85
C PHE A 47 25.66 18.31 15.86
N SER A 48 25.88 17.38 14.93
CA SER A 48 26.81 17.66 13.83
C SER A 48 26.43 19.01 13.22
N PRO A 49 27.41 19.92 12.99
CA PRO A 49 27.18 21.04 12.09
C PRO A 49 26.62 20.47 10.79
N ALA A 50 25.93 21.28 9.98
CA ALA A 50 25.33 20.86 8.72
C ALA A 50 26.38 20.35 7.70
N ARG A 51 27.03 19.22 8.00
CA ARG A 51 27.83 18.39 7.11
C ARG A 51 26.80 17.79 6.17
N GLY A 52 26.69 18.36 5.00
CA GLY A 52 25.78 17.85 4.00
C GLY A 52 25.39 18.83 2.93
N HIS A 53 25.57 20.15 3.11
CA HIS A 53 25.22 21.19 2.12
C HIS A 53 26.42 21.64 1.27
N SER A 54 27.25 20.71 0.81
CA SER A 54 28.18 21.00 -0.28
C SER A 54 27.48 20.82 -1.64
N PRO A 55 27.92 21.50 -2.71
CA PRO A 55 27.46 21.21 -4.08
C PRO A 55 27.68 19.74 -4.48
N GLU A 56 28.82 19.16 -4.08
CA GLU A 56 29.17 17.76 -4.30
C GLU A 56 28.19 16.81 -3.60
N ASP A 57 27.78 17.10 -2.36
CA ASP A 57 26.77 16.33 -1.64
C ASP A 57 25.41 16.33 -2.37
N ARG A 58 25.04 17.46 -2.96
CA ARG A 58 23.80 17.59 -3.74
C ARG A 58 23.89 16.74 -5.01
N GLU A 59 24.99 16.83 -5.75
CA GLU A 59 25.20 16.11 -7.00
C GLU A 59 25.23 14.59 -6.77
N ASN A 60 25.99 14.12 -5.77
CA ASN A 60 26.03 12.72 -5.37
C ASN A 60 24.64 12.22 -4.96
N LEU A 61 23.88 13.01 -4.19
CA LEU A 61 22.53 12.63 -3.80
C LEU A 61 21.56 12.62 -4.99
N ALA A 62 21.72 13.53 -5.95
CA ALA A 62 20.91 13.56 -7.17
C ALA A 62 21.12 12.30 -8.01
N ALA A 63 22.38 11.92 -8.25
CA ALA A 63 22.73 10.70 -9.00
C ALA A 63 22.11 9.45 -8.36
N LEU A 64 22.25 9.28 -7.05
CA LEU A 64 21.67 8.14 -6.33
C LEU A 64 20.12 8.11 -6.39
N VAL A 65 19.47 9.27 -6.45
CA VAL A 65 18.00 9.37 -6.60
C VAL A 65 17.56 9.04 -8.04
N GLU A 66 18.36 9.41 -9.04
CA GLU A 66 18.14 9.09 -10.45
C GLU A 66 18.30 7.60 -10.73
N GLU A 67 19.29 6.94 -10.12
CA GLU A 67 19.47 5.48 -10.15
C GLU A 67 18.27 4.73 -9.54
N GLY A 68 17.38 5.43 -8.83
CA GLY A 68 16.14 4.87 -8.31
C GLY A 68 16.31 4.10 -7.00
N LEU A 69 17.43 4.31 -6.30
CA LEU A 69 17.70 3.74 -5.00
C LEU A 69 16.68 4.19 -3.95
N THR A 70 16.45 3.34 -2.96
CA THR A 70 15.60 3.63 -1.82
C THR A 70 16.31 4.52 -0.81
N LEU A 71 15.54 5.21 0.04
CA LEU A 71 16.10 6.00 1.13
C LEU A 71 17.05 5.21 2.05
N LYS A 72 16.84 3.90 2.18
CA LYS A 72 17.68 3.02 3.03
C LYS A 72 19.00 2.69 2.35
N GLU A 73 19.00 2.42 1.04
CA GLU A 73 20.21 2.17 0.26
C GLU A 73 21.06 3.44 0.18
N ILE A 74 20.45 4.58 -0.15
CA ILE A 74 21.13 5.88 -0.19
C ILE A 74 21.74 6.21 1.19
N ALA A 75 21.01 5.95 2.27
CA ALA A 75 21.51 6.14 3.63
C ALA A 75 22.74 5.29 3.94
N SER A 76 22.74 4.02 3.49
CA SER A 76 23.88 3.12 3.65
C SER A 76 25.10 3.59 2.88
N ILE A 77 24.91 4.06 1.64
CA ILE A 77 25.99 4.57 0.76
C ILE A 77 26.60 5.83 1.36
N LEU A 78 25.77 6.75 1.85
CA LEU A 78 26.21 8.03 2.40
C LEU A 78 26.63 7.97 3.87
N GLY A 79 26.50 6.82 4.54
CA GLY A 79 26.82 6.67 5.97
C GLY A 79 25.96 7.54 6.89
N VAL A 80 24.70 7.79 6.54
CA VAL A 80 23.76 8.64 7.32
C VAL A 80 22.46 7.91 7.60
N ALA A 81 21.62 8.47 8.49
CA ALA A 81 20.27 7.94 8.72
C ALA A 81 19.34 8.19 7.51
N PRO A 82 18.37 7.29 7.20
CA PRO A 82 17.38 7.51 6.12
C PRO A 82 16.55 8.79 6.26
N GLY A 83 16.30 9.24 7.50
CA GLY A 83 15.65 10.52 7.76
C GLY A 83 16.49 11.72 7.30
N THR A 84 17.81 11.64 7.44
CA THR A 84 18.76 12.66 6.96
C THR A 84 18.74 12.76 5.44
N VAL A 85 18.73 11.62 4.75
CA VAL A 85 18.60 11.58 3.27
C VAL A 85 17.34 12.29 2.82
N ARG A 86 16.19 11.97 3.45
CA ARG A 86 14.91 12.61 3.13
C ARG A 86 14.98 14.13 3.33
N ASN A 87 15.58 14.58 4.44
CA ASN A 87 15.71 16.01 4.72
C ASN A 87 16.61 16.72 3.71
N ARG A 88 17.73 16.09 3.29
CA ARG A 88 18.62 16.62 2.26
C ARG A 88 17.94 16.70 0.88
N ILE A 89 17.22 15.66 0.47
CA ILE A 89 16.41 15.65 -0.77
C ILE A 89 15.48 16.87 -0.80
N ARG A 90 14.77 17.13 0.30
CA ARG A 90 13.86 18.28 0.43
C ARG A 90 14.61 19.62 0.39
N ALA A 91 15.71 19.72 1.13
CA ALA A 91 16.51 20.94 1.20
C ALA A 91 17.12 21.33 -0.15
N TYR A 92 17.45 20.35 -1.01
CA TYR A 92 17.97 20.58 -2.36
C TYR A 92 16.91 20.69 -3.46
N GLY A 93 15.63 20.45 -3.13
CA GLY A 93 14.57 20.43 -4.13
C GLY A 93 14.71 19.29 -5.16
N LEU A 94 15.28 18.15 -4.77
CA LEU A 94 15.37 16.97 -5.64
C LEU A 94 14.01 16.27 -5.72
N GLU A 95 13.71 15.61 -6.85
CA GLU A 95 12.41 14.98 -7.14
C GLU A 95 12.03 13.77 -6.24
N GLY A 96 12.79 13.49 -5.19
CA GLY A 96 12.56 12.38 -4.27
C GLY A 96 12.76 11.00 -4.91
N THR A 97 12.86 9.95 -4.10
CA THR A 97 13.11 8.58 -4.61
C THR A 97 11.96 8.05 -5.47
N ARG A 98 12.19 7.01 -6.30
CA ARG A 98 11.14 6.33 -7.07
C ARG A 98 9.93 5.94 -6.21
N ALA A 99 10.16 5.45 -4.99
CA ALA A 99 9.11 5.12 -4.02
C ALA A 99 8.34 6.37 -3.56
N SER A 100 9.04 7.48 -3.30
CA SER A 100 8.43 8.77 -2.93
C SER A 100 7.57 9.32 -4.07
N ARG A 101 8.10 9.37 -5.30
CA ARG A 101 7.37 9.80 -6.50
C ARG A 101 6.11 8.98 -6.74
N ARG A 102 6.18 7.65 -6.54
CA ARG A 102 5.02 6.76 -6.61
C ARG A 102 3.93 7.14 -5.60
N ILE A 103 4.30 7.37 -4.34
CA ILE A 103 3.35 7.74 -3.28
C ILE A 103 2.72 9.10 -3.57
N GLU A 104 3.51 10.06 -4.03
CA GLU A 104 3.06 11.40 -4.38
C GLU A 104 2.03 11.38 -5.51
N ARG A 105 2.30 10.64 -6.60
CA ARG A 105 1.33 10.46 -7.69
C ARG A 105 0.01 9.85 -7.22
N ILE A 106 0.05 8.86 -6.31
CA ILE A 106 -1.15 8.26 -5.73
C ILE A 106 -1.92 9.28 -4.87
N ARG A 107 -1.21 10.10 -4.08
CA ARG A 107 -1.83 11.16 -3.26
C ARG A 107 -2.46 12.24 -4.14
N ALA A 108 -1.78 12.66 -5.20
CA ALA A 108 -2.29 13.62 -6.16
C ALA A 108 -3.58 13.11 -6.82
N ALA A 109 -3.61 11.84 -7.25
CA ALA A 109 -4.83 11.22 -7.80
C ALA A 109 -5.99 11.23 -6.80
N ARG A 110 -5.73 10.93 -5.51
CA ARG A 110 -6.75 11.00 -4.46
C ARG A 110 -7.25 12.42 -4.22
N ALA A 111 -6.35 13.40 -4.20
CA ALA A 111 -6.69 14.80 -3.99
C ALA A 111 -7.54 15.36 -5.14
N SER A 112 -7.30 14.92 -6.37
CA SER A 112 -8.10 15.30 -7.54
C SER A 112 -9.39 14.50 -7.71
N GLY A 113 -9.69 13.55 -6.81
CA GLY A 113 -10.83 12.64 -6.95
C GLY A 113 -10.70 11.61 -8.08
N SER A 114 -9.52 11.50 -8.71
CA SER A 114 -9.26 10.47 -9.72
C SER A 114 -9.03 9.11 -9.08
N ASN A 115 -9.74 8.10 -9.60
CA ASN A 115 -9.52 6.69 -9.23
C ASN A 115 -8.46 6.01 -10.11
N GLU A 116 -7.75 6.76 -10.95
CA GLU A 116 -6.78 6.23 -11.89
C GLU A 116 -5.48 7.06 -11.93
N VAL A 117 -4.35 6.36 -12.00
CA VAL A 117 -3.02 6.97 -12.10
C VAL A 117 -2.07 6.08 -12.90
N MET A 118 -1.19 6.68 -13.71
CA MET A 118 -0.14 5.96 -14.43
C MET A 118 1.09 5.76 -13.54
N LEU A 119 1.43 4.50 -13.27
CA LEU A 119 2.59 4.11 -12.47
C LEU A 119 3.31 2.92 -13.11
N GLU A 120 4.55 2.70 -12.69
CA GLU A 120 5.28 1.51 -13.06
C GLU A 120 4.82 0.31 -12.24
N CYS A 121 4.53 -0.78 -12.94
CA CYS A 121 4.27 -2.10 -12.43
C CYS A 121 5.49 -2.99 -12.70
N PRO A 122 5.99 -3.77 -11.73
CA PRO A 122 7.10 -4.70 -11.96
C PRO A 122 6.83 -5.71 -13.09
N THR A 123 5.56 -6.06 -13.33
CA THR A 123 5.15 -7.03 -14.34
C THR A 123 4.78 -6.41 -15.69
N HIS A 124 4.31 -5.16 -15.69
CA HIS A 124 3.64 -4.56 -16.87
C HIS A 124 4.25 -3.22 -17.30
N GLY A 125 5.35 -2.78 -16.71
CA GLY A 125 5.94 -1.47 -16.97
C GLY A 125 4.98 -0.34 -16.62
N LEU A 126 5.03 0.76 -17.37
CA LEU A 126 4.15 1.92 -17.17
C LEU A 126 2.70 1.56 -17.58
N THR A 127 1.78 1.58 -16.62
CA THR A 127 0.38 1.16 -16.83
C THR A 127 -0.58 1.88 -15.90
N ALA A 128 -1.88 1.83 -16.21
CA ALA A 128 -2.92 2.35 -15.33
C ALA A 128 -3.06 1.53 -14.04
N PHE A 129 -3.08 2.24 -12.92
CA PHE A 129 -3.39 1.73 -11.59
C PHE A 129 -4.75 2.28 -11.14
N TRP A 130 -5.59 1.41 -10.62
CA TRP A 130 -6.78 1.82 -9.87
C TRP A 130 -6.36 2.26 -8.47
N VAL A 131 -6.82 3.44 -8.06
CA VAL A 131 -6.52 4.04 -6.76
C VAL A 131 -7.75 3.95 -5.87
N GLY A 132 -7.65 3.13 -4.83
CA GLY A 132 -8.65 3.06 -3.77
C GLY A 132 -8.27 3.90 -2.56
N LYS A 133 -9.16 3.91 -1.56
CA LYS A 133 -8.97 4.60 -0.27
C LYS A 133 -7.65 4.20 0.41
N GLN A 134 -7.36 2.90 0.48
CA GLN A 134 -6.19 2.38 1.20
C GLN A 134 -5.03 2.00 0.26
N HIS A 135 -5.32 1.41 -0.89
CA HIS A 135 -4.30 0.84 -1.78
C HIS A 135 -4.49 1.25 -3.24
N ALA A 136 -3.39 1.26 -4.00
CA ALA A 136 -3.41 1.35 -5.46
C ALA A 136 -3.00 0.01 -6.07
N ARG A 137 -3.73 -0.47 -7.09
CA ARG A 137 -3.48 -1.76 -7.74
C ARG A 137 -3.39 -1.59 -9.25
N CYS A 138 -2.40 -2.24 -9.86
CA CYS A 138 -2.30 -2.30 -11.32
C CYS A 138 -3.58 -2.94 -11.87
N LYS A 139 -4.25 -2.27 -12.82
CA LYS A 139 -5.51 -2.79 -13.39
C LYS A 139 -5.31 -4.14 -14.06
N ARG A 140 -4.22 -4.30 -14.81
CA ARG A 140 -3.86 -5.57 -15.49
C ARG A 140 -3.62 -6.71 -14.51
N CYS A 141 -2.79 -6.49 -13.48
CA CYS A 141 -2.59 -7.48 -12.41
C CYS A 141 -3.91 -7.84 -11.72
N ASN A 142 -4.76 -6.85 -11.46
CA ASN A 142 -6.05 -7.07 -10.81
C ASN A 142 -6.99 -7.91 -11.68
N THR A 143 -7.06 -7.66 -12.99
CA THR A 143 -7.86 -8.48 -13.93
C THR A 143 -7.44 -9.93 -13.89
N VAL A 144 -6.13 -10.21 -13.96
CA VAL A 144 -5.59 -11.58 -13.88
C VAL A 144 -5.92 -12.22 -12.54
N ALA A 145 -5.72 -11.50 -11.43
CA ALA A 145 -6.02 -12.01 -10.08
C ALA A 145 -7.51 -12.32 -9.88
N VAL A 146 -8.41 -11.46 -10.38
CA VAL A 146 -9.86 -11.66 -10.33
C VAL A 146 -10.26 -12.89 -11.16
N ALA A 147 -9.73 -13.03 -12.38
CA ALA A 147 -9.99 -14.19 -13.23
C ALA A 147 -9.53 -15.49 -12.55
N LYS A 148 -8.32 -15.51 -11.97
CA LYS A 148 -7.79 -16.67 -11.22
C LYS A 148 -8.67 -17.02 -10.02
N ARG A 149 -9.10 -16.03 -9.24
CA ARG A 149 -10.01 -16.25 -8.11
C ARG A 149 -11.36 -16.82 -8.56
N ARG A 150 -11.95 -16.28 -9.63
CA ARG A 150 -13.23 -16.77 -10.17
C ARG A 150 -13.14 -18.22 -10.62
N ARG A 151 -12.07 -18.62 -11.31
CA ARG A 151 -11.83 -20.02 -11.71
C ARG A 151 -11.76 -20.95 -10.51
N ARG A 152 -10.94 -20.61 -9.50
CA ARG A 152 -10.80 -21.40 -8.27
C ARG A 152 -12.11 -21.54 -7.51
N VAL A 153 -12.87 -20.45 -7.40
CA VAL A 153 -14.17 -20.49 -6.72
C VAL A 153 -15.17 -21.34 -7.50
N LYS A 154 -15.22 -21.21 -8.83
CA LYS A 154 -16.09 -22.04 -9.68
C LYS A 154 -15.77 -23.52 -9.50
N GLU A 155 -14.48 -23.88 -9.52
CA GLU A 155 -14.00 -25.24 -9.30
C GLU A 155 -14.51 -25.82 -7.97
N ILE A 156 -14.31 -25.09 -6.85
CA ILE A 156 -14.80 -25.51 -5.54
C ILE A 156 -16.31 -25.73 -5.53
N LEU A 157 -17.09 -24.78 -6.07
CA LEU A 157 -18.55 -24.88 -6.05
C LEU A 157 -19.06 -26.04 -6.94
N VAL A 158 -18.41 -26.26 -8.08
CA VAL A 158 -18.76 -27.37 -9.00
C VAL A 158 -18.48 -28.71 -8.34
N GLU A 159 -17.33 -28.86 -7.69
CA GLU A 159 -16.97 -30.06 -6.94
C GLU A 159 -17.97 -30.33 -5.80
N GLU A 160 -18.30 -29.30 -5.01
CA GLU A 160 -19.30 -29.38 -3.94
C GLU A 160 -20.73 -29.69 -4.46
N ALA A 161 -21.02 -29.39 -5.73
CA ALA A 161 -22.30 -29.68 -6.38
C ALA A 161 -22.32 -31.03 -7.14
N GLY A 162 -21.28 -31.85 -7.02
CA GLY A 162 -21.19 -33.19 -7.60
C GLY A 162 -20.45 -33.29 -8.94
N GLY A 163 -19.78 -32.21 -9.37
CA GLY A 163 -18.78 -32.22 -10.44
C GLY A 163 -19.29 -32.44 -11.87
N SER A 164 -20.57 -32.70 -12.06
CA SER A 164 -21.14 -33.08 -13.36
C SER A 164 -22.55 -32.52 -13.57
N CYS A 165 -22.96 -32.42 -14.83
CA CYS A 165 -24.34 -32.07 -15.19
C CYS A 165 -25.30 -33.12 -14.63
N VAL A 166 -26.28 -32.71 -13.81
CA VAL A 166 -27.25 -33.63 -13.20
C VAL A 166 -28.17 -34.30 -14.24
N ARG A 167 -28.29 -33.73 -15.44
CA ARG A 167 -29.14 -34.25 -16.53
C ARG A 167 -28.42 -35.21 -17.48
N CYS A 168 -27.18 -34.91 -17.88
CA CYS A 168 -26.46 -35.70 -18.89
C CYS A 168 -25.10 -36.25 -18.45
N GLY A 169 -24.66 -35.98 -17.22
CA GLY A 169 -23.38 -36.47 -16.68
C GLY A 169 -22.14 -35.76 -17.21
N PHE A 170 -22.28 -34.75 -18.09
CA PHE A 170 -21.13 -33.99 -18.62
C PHE A 170 -20.26 -33.42 -17.49
N SER A 171 -18.95 -33.71 -17.53
CA SER A 171 -17.97 -33.27 -16.53
C SER A 171 -16.62 -32.83 -17.11
N ASP A 172 -16.44 -32.91 -18.44
CA ASP A 172 -15.15 -32.68 -19.10
C ASP A 172 -14.65 -31.24 -19.01
N SER A 173 -15.55 -30.26 -18.83
CA SER A 173 -15.19 -28.85 -18.79
C SER A 173 -15.97 -28.08 -17.73
N LEU A 174 -15.24 -27.64 -16.70
CA LEU A 174 -15.74 -26.69 -15.70
C LEU A 174 -16.28 -25.40 -16.33
N ALA A 175 -15.72 -24.98 -17.47
CA ALA A 175 -16.17 -23.77 -18.14
C ALA A 175 -17.61 -23.90 -18.67
N ALA A 176 -17.98 -25.09 -19.14
CA ALA A 176 -19.30 -25.38 -19.72
C ALA A 176 -20.35 -25.81 -18.68
N LEU A 177 -20.00 -25.87 -17.39
CA LEU A 177 -20.94 -26.13 -16.30
C LEU A 177 -21.50 -24.82 -15.72
N GLU A 178 -22.81 -24.80 -15.47
CA GLU A 178 -23.58 -23.64 -15.04
C GLU A 178 -24.52 -24.00 -13.89
N PHE A 179 -24.69 -23.06 -12.96
CA PHE A 179 -25.62 -23.19 -11.84
C PHE A 179 -26.98 -22.66 -12.25
N HIS A 180 -27.96 -23.55 -12.38
CA HIS A 180 -29.34 -23.23 -12.68
C HIS A 180 -30.15 -23.13 -11.38
N HIS A 181 -30.84 -22.02 -11.16
CA HIS A 181 -31.71 -21.83 -10.00
C HIS A 181 -33.03 -22.59 -10.18
N LEU A 182 -33.40 -23.45 -9.22
CA LEU A 182 -34.66 -24.18 -9.26
C LEU A 182 -35.89 -23.27 -9.11
N ASP A 183 -35.77 -22.26 -8.24
CA ASP A 183 -36.77 -21.20 -8.10
C ASP A 183 -36.10 -19.83 -8.32
N PRO A 184 -36.33 -19.18 -9.47
CA PRO A 184 -35.82 -17.84 -9.76
C PRO A 184 -36.21 -16.79 -8.70
N LYS A 185 -37.30 -16.98 -7.94
CA LYS A 185 -37.74 -16.05 -6.88
C LYS A 185 -36.87 -16.12 -5.63
N THR A 186 -36.12 -17.20 -5.43
CA THR A 186 -35.22 -17.39 -4.28
C THR A 186 -33.78 -16.90 -4.53
N LYS A 187 -33.51 -16.45 -5.76
CA LYS A 187 -32.22 -15.96 -6.22
C LYS A 187 -31.84 -14.66 -5.51
N ALA A 188 -30.73 -14.69 -4.78
CA ALA A 188 -30.16 -13.48 -4.20
C ALA A 188 -29.20 -12.79 -5.19
N PHE A 189 -28.47 -13.57 -5.99
CA PHE A 189 -27.56 -13.09 -7.03
C PHE A 189 -27.15 -14.24 -7.95
N ALA A 190 -26.65 -13.93 -9.15
CA ALA A 190 -26.06 -14.95 -10.02
C ALA A 190 -24.62 -15.25 -9.60
N ILE A 191 -24.30 -16.54 -9.43
CA ILE A 191 -22.96 -17.04 -9.02
C ILE A 191 -21.90 -16.70 -10.08
N SER A 192 -22.31 -16.60 -11.35
CA SER A 192 -21.46 -16.25 -12.49
C SER A 192 -21.54 -14.78 -12.92
N ALA A 193 -22.41 -13.97 -12.32
CA ALA A 193 -22.64 -12.60 -12.79
C ALA A 193 -21.57 -11.60 -12.35
N GLN A 194 -21.41 -10.59 -13.20
CA GLN A 194 -20.32 -9.61 -13.20
C GLN A 194 -20.15 -8.86 -11.88
N GLY A 195 -18.89 -8.71 -11.46
CA GLY A 195 -18.44 -7.59 -10.62
C GLY A 195 -18.64 -7.70 -9.11
N VAL A 196 -19.46 -8.63 -8.61
CA VAL A 196 -19.72 -8.72 -7.16
C VAL A 196 -18.69 -9.60 -6.46
N THR A 197 -17.91 -9.00 -5.56
CA THR A 197 -17.00 -9.72 -4.67
C THR A 197 -17.78 -10.25 -3.47
N LYS A 198 -18.28 -11.48 -3.57
CA LYS A 198 -18.91 -12.19 -2.45
C LYS A 198 -17.90 -13.09 -1.71
N SER A 199 -18.16 -13.35 -0.44
CA SER A 199 -17.46 -14.41 0.29
C SER A 199 -17.77 -15.76 -0.34
N ILE A 200 -16.86 -16.71 -0.17
CA ILE A 200 -17.09 -18.08 -0.63
C ILE A 200 -18.33 -18.68 0.04
N ASP A 201 -18.57 -18.37 1.31
CA ASP A 201 -19.73 -18.89 2.05
C ASP A 201 -21.06 -18.35 1.52
N SER A 202 -21.10 -17.07 1.13
CA SER A 202 -22.28 -16.52 0.47
C SER A 202 -22.52 -17.20 -0.89
N LEU A 203 -21.46 -17.48 -1.64
CA LEU A 203 -21.55 -18.19 -2.92
C LEU A 203 -22.00 -19.65 -2.73
N ARG A 204 -21.54 -20.33 -1.68
CA ARG A 204 -22.00 -21.67 -1.29
C ARG A 204 -23.48 -21.68 -0.92
N ALA A 205 -23.91 -20.71 -0.11
CA ALA A 205 -25.31 -20.59 0.28
C ALA A 205 -26.23 -20.41 -0.94
N GLU A 206 -25.77 -19.67 -1.95
CA GLU A 206 -26.51 -19.52 -3.20
C GLU A 206 -26.42 -20.78 -4.08
N ALA A 207 -25.25 -21.42 -4.16
CA ALA A 207 -25.06 -22.66 -4.95
C ALA A 207 -25.96 -23.79 -4.46
N ARG A 208 -26.27 -23.86 -3.16
CA ARG A 208 -27.21 -24.85 -2.59
C ARG A 208 -28.65 -24.72 -3.12
N LYS A 209 -29.03 -23.56 -3.66
CA LYS A 209 -30.35 -23.35 -4.29
C LYS A 209 -30.36 -23.69 -5.78
N CYS A 210 -29.20 -24.09 -6.30
CA CYS A 210 -29.00 -24.34 -7.72
C CYS A 210 -28.76 -25.83 -7.97
N VAL A 211 -29.04 -26.26 -9.19
CA VAL A 211 -28.55 -27.53 -9.74
C VAL A 211 -27.44 -27.24 -10.75
N LEU A 212 -26.55 -28.21 -10.93
CA LEU A 212 -25.45 -28.10 -11.86
C LEU A 212 -25.85 -28.69 -13.23
N LEU A 213 -25.83 -27.87 -14.28
CA LEU A 213 -26.14 -28.29 -15.65
C LEU A 213 -24.99 -27.93 -16.60
N CYS A 214 -24.81 -28.67 -17.69
CA CYS A 214 -23.96 -28.19 -18.78
C CYS A 214 -24.70 -27.11 -19.59
N ALA A 215 -23.97 -26.27 -20.32
CA ALA A 215 -24.53 -25.15 -21.09
C ALA A 215 -25.71 -25.56 -22.01
N ASN A 216 -25.63 -26.73 -22.63
CA ASN A 216 -26.73 -27.24 -23.47
C ASN A 216 -27.96 -27.64 -22.64
N CYS A 217 -27.76 -28.36 -21.53
CA CYS A 217 -28.86 -28.74 -20.64
C CYS A 217 -29.49 -27.51 -19.96
N HIS A 218 -28.66 -26.56 -19.56
CA HIS A 218 -29.11 -25.28 -19.02
C HIS A 218 -29.98 -24.53 -20.03
N ALA A 219 -29.52 -24.39 -21.28
CA ALA A 219 -30.30 -23.74 -22.34
C ALA A 219 -31.63 -24.43 -22.63
N MET A 220 -31.66 -25.78 -22.65
CA MET A 220 -32.91 -26.53 -22.83
C MET A 220 -33.90 -26.30 -21.69
N VAL A 221 -33.41 -26.28 -20.44
CA VAL A 221 -34.26 -26.04 -19.27
C VAL A 221 -34.81 -24.61 -19.26
N GLU A 222 -33.96 -23.61 -19.51
CA GLU A 222 -34.40 -22.21 -19.61
C GLU A 222 -35.42 -21.99 -20.74
N ALA A 223 -35.31 -22.72 -21.85
CA ALA A 223 -36.25 -22.68 -22.96
C ALA A 223 -37.55 -23.47 -22.70
N GLY A 224 -37.68 -24.15 -21.56
CA GLY A 224 -38.79 -25.06 -21.26
C GLY A 224 -38.83 -26.31 -22.16
N ALA A 225 -37.72 -26.62 -22.85
CA ALA A 225 -37.59 -27.78 -23.74
C ALA A 225 -37.13 -29.05 -23.00
N ALA A 226 -36.72 -28.93 -21.74
CA ALA A 226 -36.39 -30.05 -20.87
C ALA A 226 -36.62 -29.71 -19.39
N ASP A 227 -36.92 -30.73 -18.59
CA ASP A 227 -37.00 -30.58 -17.14
C ASP A 227 -35.65 -30.85 -16.46
N VAL A 228 -35.50 -30.27 -15.26
CA VAL A 228 -34.44 -30.66 -14.34
C VAL A 228 -34.84 -31.98 -13.68
N PRO A 229 -34.02 -33.04 -13.74
CA PRO A 229 -34.28 -34.24 -12.95
C PRO A 229 -34.16 -33.89 -11.47
N LEU A 230 -35.31 -33.81 -10.80
CA LEU A 230 -35.38 -33.69 -9.34
C LEU A 230 -34.93 -35.03 -8.74
N ARG A 231 -33.92 -35.00 -7.88
CA ARG A 231 -33.53 -36.13 -7.04
C ARG A 231 -34.35 -36.12 -5.75
#